data_AF-A0A822GRU5-F1
#
_entry.id   AF-A0A822GRU5-F1
#
_cell.length_a   1.000
_cell.length_b   1.000
_cell.length_c   1.000
_cell.angle_alpha   90.00
_cell.angle_beta   90.00
_cell.angle_gamma   90.00
#
_symmetry.space_group_name_H-M   'P 1'
#
loop_
_entity.id
_entity.type
_entity.pdbx_description
1 polymer ?
#
loop_
_entity_poly.entity_id
_entity_poly.type
_entity_poly.pdbx_seq_one_letter_code
_entity_poly.pdbx_strand_id
1 'polypeptide(L)' 'MDMYQDRVDMVTVYIEEAHAADEWPIGSRICYVQPKTDADRIAIANDFIQTTGYRLPLLIDPISRNNIFFVNLPFI' A
#
# COMPACT_ATOMS: atom_id res chain seq x y z
N MET A 1 15.14 -8.12 1.34
CA MET A 1 14.69 -7.57 2.64
C MET A 1 15.16 -8.44 3.81
N ASP A 2 15.49 -9.70 3.54
CA ASP A 2 15.90 -10.70 4.54
C ASP A 2 17.24 -10.41 5.26
N MET A 3 18.05 -9.47 4.74
CA MET A 3 19.39 -9.13 5.27
C MET A 3 19.39 -8.42 6.63
N TYR A 4 18.28 -7.78 7.03
CA TYR A 4 18.21 -6.94 8.24
C TYR A 4 17.11 -7.35 9.23
N GLN A 5 16.45 -8.48 8.97
CA GLN A 5 15.30 -8.94 9.75
C GLN A 5 15.62 -9.23 11.23
N ASP A 6 16.91 -9.42 11.57
CA ASP A 6 17.40 -9.64 12.94
C ASP A 6 17.71 -8.33 13.69
N ARG A 7 17.63 -7.17 13.01
CA ARG A 7 18.05 -5.88 13.55
C ARG A 7 16.95 -4.83 13.57
N VAL A 8 15.98 -4.93 12.67
CA VAL A 8 14.90 -3.95 12.53
C VAL A 8 13.59 -4.63 12.14
N ASP A 9 12.50 -4.11 12.68
CA ASP A 9 11.16 -4.39 12.19
C ASP A 9 10.83 -3.47 11.00
N MET A 10 10.28 -4.06 9.94
CA MET A 10 9.90 -3.33 8.73
C MET A 10 8.41 -3.46 8.49
N VAL A 11 7.78 -2.33 8.16
CA VAL A 11 6.39 -2.27 7.74
C VAL A 11 6.28 -1.34 6.54
N THR A 12 5.38 -1.69 5.62
CA THR A 12 5.03 -0.87 4.47
C THR A 12 3.61 -0.36 4.66
N VAL A 13 3.36 0.88 4.29
CA VAL A 13 1.99 1.41 4.22
C VAL A 13 1.63 1.62 2.75
N TYR A 14 0.51 1.05 2.32
CA TYR A 14 -0.05 1.27 1.00
C TYR A 14 -0.82 2.58 0.98
N ILE A 15 -0.48 3.45 0.03
CA ILE A 15 -0.88 4.85 0.01
C ILE A 15 -1.70 5.15 -1.25
N GLU A 16 -2.00 6.43 -1.47
CA GLU A 16 -2.65 6.89 -2.68
C GLU A 16 -1.76 6.71 -3.93
N GLU A 17 -2.34 6.30 -5.08
CA GLU A 17 -1.54 6.08 -6.29
C GLU A 17 -0.96 7.41 -6.79
N ALA A 18 0.36 7.44 -6.98
CA ALA A 18 1.02 8.58 -7.61
C ALA A 18 0.72 8.66 -9.12
N HIS A 19 0.38 7.52 -9.75
CA HIS A 19 0.22 7.38 -11.19
C HIS A 19 -1.06 6.59 -11.53
N ALA A 20 -2.19 7.08 -11.04
CA ALA A 20 -3.48 6.47 -11.29
C ALA A 20 -3.83 6.44 -12.79
N ALA A 21 -4.47 5.37 -13.23
CA ALA A 21 -4.88 5.14 -14.61
C ALA A 21 -5.84 6.21 -15.14
N ASP A 22 -6.68 6.76 -14.26
CA ASP A 22 -7.70 7.77 -14.52
C ASP A 22 -7.22 9.21 -14.29
N GLU A 23 -5.97 9.43 -13.87
CA GLU A 23 -5.42 10.75 -13.56
C GLU A 23 -4.17 11.07 -14.39
N TRP A 24 -3.04 10.39 -14.10
CA TRP A 24 -1.76 10.59 -14.81
C TRP A 24 -0.96 9.28 -14.91
N PRO A 25 -1.32 8.38 -15.84
CA PRO A 25 -0.70 7.07 -15.92
C PRO A 25 0.76 7.14 -16.39
N ILE A 26 1.64 6.40 -15.72
CA ILE A 26 3.02 6.15 -16.16
C ILE A 26 3.23 4.64 -16.36
N GLY A 27 3.35 4.23 -17.62
CA GLY A 27 3.53 2.83 -17.99
C GLY A 27 2.26 1.99 -17.86
N SER A 28 2.37 0.69 -18.20
CA SER A 28 1.21 -0.22 -18.29
C SER A 28 1.30 -1.43 -17.37
N ARG A 29 2.35 -1.54 -16.55
CA ARG A 29 2.69 -2.80 -15.88
C ARG A 29 1.93 -3.00 -14.57
N ILE A 30 1.66 -1.91 -13.84
CA ILE A 30 0.80 -1.85 -12.66
C ILE A 30 0.17 -0.45 -12.70
N CYS A 31 -1.09 -0.37 -13.10
CA CYS A 31 -1.77 0.89 -13.34
C CYS A 31 -3.22 0.72 -12.88
N TYR A 32 -3.51 1.23 -11.68
CA TYR A 32 -4.81 1.11 -11.04
C TYR A 32 -5.58 2.42 -11.16
N VAL A 33 -6.91 2.34 -11.18
CA VAL A 33 -7.76 3.51 -10.98
C VAL A 33 -7.59 4.02 -9.56
N GLN A 34 -7.67 5.33 -9.37
CA GLN A 34 -7.51 5.94 -8.06
C GLN A 34 -8.58 5.42 -7.09
N PRO A 35 -8.20 4.76 -5.97
CA PRO A 35 -9.19 4.25 -5.02
C PRO A 35 -9.96 5.42 -4.41
N LYS A 36 -11.28 5.27 -4.27
CA LYS A 36 -12.16 6.29 -3.68
C LYS A 36 -12.71 5.88 -2.31
N THR A 37 -12.58 4.61 -1.96
CA THR A 37 -12.98 4.05 -0.67
C THR A 37 -11.87 3.15 -0.08
N ASP A 38 -11.93 2.91 1.23
CA ASP A 38 -11.01 1.98 1.89
C ASP A 38 -11.07 0.58 1.26
N ALA A 39 -12.26 0.13 0.86
CA ALA A 39 -12.46 -1.15 0.20
C ALA A 39 -11.73 -1.23 -1.15
N ASP A 40 -11.77 -0.15 -1.94
CA ASP A 40 -11.05 -0.09 -3.22
C ASP A 40 -9.53 -0.19 -2.99
N ARG A 41 -9.01 0.57 -2.02
CA ARG A 41 -7.58 0.55 -1.68
C ARG A 41 -7.14 -0.83 -1.16
N ILE A 42 -7.95 -1.48 -0.34
CA ILE A 42 -7.70 -2.85 0.13
C ILE A 42 -7.68 -3.84 -1.05
N ALA A 43 -8.62 -3.72 -1.99
CA ALA A 43 -8.67 -4.58 -3.17
C ALA A 43 -7.42 -4.44 -4.04
N ILE A 44 -7.00 -3.20 -4.30
CA ILE A 44 -5.78 -2.90 -5.07
C ILE A 44 -4.53 -3.41 -4.33
N ALA A 45 -4.40 -3.15 -3.03
CA ALA A 45 -3.26 -3.62 -2.24
C ALA A 45 -3.15 -5.16 -2.23
N ASN A 46 -4.28 -5.86 -2.17
CA ASN A 46 -4.32 -7.32 -2.27
C ASN A 46 -3.89 -7.81 -3.67
N ASP A 47 -4.34 -7.18 -4.74
CA ASP A 47 -3.92 -7.50 -6.11
C ASP A 47 -2.41 -7.25 -6.30
N PHE A 48 -1.90 -6.14 -5.76
CA PHE A 48 -0.47 -5.83 -5.76
C PHE A 48 0.35 -6.92 -5.05
N ILE A 49 -0.07 -7.36 -3.86
CA ILE A 49 0.61 -8.45 -3.12
C ILE A 49 0.64 -9.72 -3.97
N GLN A 50 -0.49 -10.12 -4.55
CA GLN A 50 -0.61 -11.34 -5.33
C GLN A 50 0.24 -11.30 -6.61
N THR A 51 0.21 -10.16 -7.31
CA THR A 51 0.89 -9.98 -8.60
C THR A 51 2.41 -9.87 -8.44
N THR A 52 2.89 -9.23 -7.37
CA THR A 52 4.33 -8.98 -7.16
C THR A 52 5.00 -9.98 -6.22
N GLY A 53 4.23 -10.74 -5.46
CA GLY A 53 4.75 -11.60 -4.39
C GLY A 53 5.34 -10.79 -3.24
N TYR A 54 4.80 -9.59 -2.96
CA TYR A 54 5.28 -8.72 -1.89
C TYR A 54 5.16 -9.41 -0.53
N ARG A 55 6.25 -9.40 0.27
CA ARG A 55 6.35 -10.21 1.50
C ARG A 55 6.43 -9.43 2.82
N LEU A 56 6.64 -8.12 2.77
CA LEU A 56 6.66 -7.32 4.00
C LEU A 56 5.22 -7.07 4.49
N PRO A 57 4.99 -6.95 5.81
CA PRO A 57 3.71 -6.52 6.35
C PRO A 57 3.26 -5.22 5.67
N LEU A 58 2.03 -5.23 5.14
CA LEU A 58 1.44 -4.12 4.41
C LEU A 58 0.22 -3.60 5.17
N LEU A 59 0.31 -2.38 5.67
CA LEU A 59 -0.79 -1.63 6.26
C LEU A 59 -1.47 -0.79 5.18
N ILE A 60 -2.71 -0.39 5.42
CA ILE A 60 -3.48 0.48 4.52
C ILE A 60 -3.63 1.84 5.17
N ASP A 61 -3.26 2.90 4.45
CA ASP A 61 -3.65 4.26 4.82
C ASP A 61 -5.16 4.43 4.53
N PRO A 62 -6.02 4.75 5.50
CA PRO A 62 -7.46 4.82 5.27
C PRO A 62 -7.88 6.13 4.58
N ILE A 63 -8.58 6.00 3.46
CA ILE A 63 -9.23 7.11 2.74
C ILE A 63 -10.33 7.72 3.60
N SER A 64 -11.09 6.88 4.31
CA SER A 64 -12.17 7.31 5.21
C SER A 64 -11.70 8.27 6.32
N ARG A 65 -10.39 8.32 6.58
CA ARG A 65 -9.76 9.25 7.52
C ARG A 65 -8.89 10.28 6.84
N ASN A 66 -9.10 10.55 5.55
CA ASN A 66 -8.40 11.56 4.76
C ASN A 66 -6.88 11.33 4.66
N ASN A 67 -6.45 10.07 4.49
CA ASN A 67 -5.06 9.69 4.23
C ASN A 67 -4.06 10.19 5.30
N ILE A 68 -4.46 10.22 6.58
CA ILE A 68 -3.65 10.88 7.61
C ILE A 68 -2.59 9.99 8.25
N PHE A 69 -2.31 8.79 7.70
CA PHE A 69 -1.27 7.88 8.19
C PHE A 69 -1.22 7.75 9.71
N PHE A 70 -2.14 6.98 10.30
CA PHE A 70 -2.03 6.67 11.72
C PHE A 70 -1.16 5.44 11.96
N VAL A 71 0.01 5.66 12.56
CA VAL A 71 0.69 4.62 13.32
C VAL A 71 -0.01 4.58 14.68
N ASN A 72 -0.88 3.60 14.91
CA ASN A 72 -1.37 3.35 16.27
C ASN A 72 -1.28 1.87 16.59
N LEU A 73 -0.04 1.39 16.74
CA LEU A 73 0.26 0.24 17.59
C LEU A 73 1.60 0.50 18.30
N PRO A 74 1.69 0.21 19.62
CA PRO A 74 2.97 0.14 20.28
C PRO A 74 3.77 -0.98 19.61
N PHE A 75 5.03 -0.71 19.28
CA PHE A 75 5.98 -1.76 18.94
C PHE A 75 5.97 -2.77 20.10
N ILE A 76 5.48 -3.98 19.86
CA ILE A 76 5.69 -5.15 20.72
C ILE A 76 6.57 -6.11 19.95
#